data_AF-A0A357LY85-F1
#
_entry.id   AF-A0A357LY85-F1
#
_cell.length_a   1.000
_cell.length_b   1.000
_cell.length_c   1.000
_cell.angle_alpha   90.00
_cell.angle_beta   90.00
_cell.angle_gamma   90.00
#
_symmetry.space_group_name_H-M   'P 1'
#
loop_
_entity.id
_entity.type
_entity.pdbx_description
1 polymer ?
#
loop_
_entity_poly.entity_id
_entity_poly.type
_entity_poly.pdbx_seq_one_letter_code
_entity_poly.pdbx_strand_id
1 'polypeptide(L)'
;MNTEASFYLKQLEGDLKAAIELHPTAEDDLWLLVIRLSYDGDPAGTKSFNLHGYTREEAEAVARDIQANPFVMKEIDEFLWGESD
;
A
#
# COMPACT_ATOMS: atom_id res chain seq x y z
N MET A 1 16.03 -12.03 -13.10
CA MET A 1 16.34 -10.96 -12.15
C MET A 1 15.65 -11.28 -10.83
N ASN A 2 16.34 -11.20 -9.69
CA ASN A 2 15.70 -11.24 -8.37
C ASN A 2 15.11 -9.86 -8.11
N THR A 3 13.92 -9.61 -8.62
CA THR A 3 13.19 -8.39 -8.27
C THR A 3 12.52 -8.68 -6.93
N GLU A 4 13.25 -8.42 -5.85
CA GLU A 4 12.77 -8.65 -4.50
C GLU A 4 11.62 -7.68 -4.19
N ALA A 5 10.59 -8.19 -3.50
CA ALA A 5 9.50 -7.35 -3.04
C ALA A 5 9.98 -6.46 -1.88
N SER A 6 9.56 -5.20 -1.89
CA SER A 6 9.89 -4.25 -0.83
C SER A 6 8.77 -4.21 0.20
N PHE A 7 9.13 -4.29 1.48
CA PHE A 7 8.17 -4.31 2.58
C PHE A 7 8.35 -3.10 3.47
N TYR A 8 7.26 -2.37 3.72
CA TYR A 8 7.23 -1.21 4.60
C TYR A 8 6.13 -1.36 5.63
N LEU A 9 6.41 -0.95 6.86
CA LEU A 9 5.42 -0.94 7.94
C LEU A 9 5.31 0.48 8.44
N LYS A 10 4.09 1.01 8.43
CA LYS A 10 3.79 2.39 8.79
C LYS A 10 2.61 2.44 9.74
N GLN A 11 2.70 3.34 10.71
CA GLN A 11 1.56 3.72 11.53
C GLN A 11 0.86 4.89 10.83
N LEU A 12 -0.43 4.76 10.58
CA LEU A 12 -1.23 5.78 9.89
C LEU A 12 -1.78 6.79 10.89
N GLU A 13 -2.90 6.48 11.53
CA GLU A 13 -3.54 7.31 12.56
C GLU A 13 -3.93 6.45 13.77
N GLY A 14 -3.66 6.96 14.97
CA GLY A 14 -3.92 6.23 16.22
C GLY A 14 -3.25 4.86 16.22
N ASP A 15 -4.03 3.80 16.46
CA ASP A 15 -3.57 2.41 16.50
C ASP A 15 -3.62 1.70 15.13
N LEU A 16 -3.99 2.41 14.06
CA LEU A 16 -4.01 1.88 12.70
C LEU A 16 -2.59 1.72 12.16
N LYS A 17 -2.25 0.49 11.79
CA LYS A 17 -1.01 0.13 11.12
C LYS A 17 -1.30 -0.30 9.69
N ALA A 18 -0.44 0.12 8.78
CA ALA A 18 -0.41 -0.30 7.40
C ALA A 18 0.87 -1.10 7.15
N ALA A 19 0.72 -2.35 6.73
CA ALA A 19 1.78 -3.15 6.16
C ALA A 19 1.70 -3.04 4.63
N ILE A 20 2.70 -2.42 4.03
CA ILE A 20 2.80 -2.17 2.61
C ILE A 20 3.79 -3.16 2.00
N GLU A 21 3.36 -3.86 0.97
CA GLU A 21 4.16 -4.82 0.21
C GLU A 21 4.17 -4.36 -1.25
N LEU A 22 5.35 -4.02 -1.76
CA LEU A 22 5.54 -3.63 -3.14
C LEU A 22 6.13 -4.80 -3.90
N HIS A 23 5.33 -5.38 -4.78
CA HIS A 23 5.72 -6.51 -5.61
C HIS A 23 6.00 -6.04 -7.04
N PRO A 24 7.17 -6.38 -7.60
CA PRO A 24 7.38 -6.28 -9.04
C PRO A 24 6.51 -7.31 -9.75
N THR A 25 5.92 -6.91 -10.88
CA THR A 25 5.16 -7.85 -11.71
C THR A 25 6.01 -8.38 -12.87
N ALA A 26 5.43 -9.22 -13.71
CA ALA A 26 6.10 -9.72 -14.92
C ALA A 26 6.29 -8.64 -15.99
N GLU A 27 5.56 -7.52 -15.87
CA GLU A 27 5.69 -6.35 -16.74
C GLU A 27 6.63 -5.34 -16.07
N ASP A 28 7.68 -4.92 -16.79
CA ASP A 28 8.73 -4.02 -16.27
C ASP A 28 8.18 -2.68 -15.77
N ASP A 29 7.08 -2.21 -16.36
CA ASP A 29 6.43 -0.95 -16.05
C ASP A 29 5.23 -1.10 -15.10
N LEU A 30 5.04 -2.26 -14.46
CA LEU A 30 3.93 -2.49 -13.55
C LEU A 30 4.39 -3.00 -12.20
N TRP A 31 3.98 -2.28 -11.17
CA TRP A 31 4.21 -2.65 -9.78
C TRP A 31 2.88 -2.84 -9.05
N LEU A 32 2.81 -3.88 -8.22
CA LEU A 32 1.67 -4.19 -7.39
C LEU A 32 1.95 -3.73 -5.96
N LEU A 33 1.23 -2.72 -5.50
CA LEU A 33 1.30 -2.22 -4.13
C LEU A 33 0.15 -2.82 -3.32
N VAL A 34 0.46 -3.71 -2.40
CA VAL A 34 -0.51 -4.29 -1.45
C VAL A 34 -0.38 -3.56 -0.12
N ILE A 35 -1.51 -3.13 0.45
CA ILE A 35 -1.59 -2.44 1.73
C ILE A 35 -2.53 -3.23 2.61
N ARG A 36 -2.01 -3.82 3.68
CA ARG A 36 -2.78 -4.50 4.70
C ARG A 36 -2.93 -3.58 5.90
N LEU A 37 -4.17 -3.33 6.27
CA LEU A 37 -4.52 -2.48 7.40
C LEU A 37 -4.80 -3.36 8.61
N SER A 38 -4.31 -2.96 9.78
CA SER A 38 -4.58 -3.64 11.03
C SER A 38 -4.73 -2.65 12.19
N TYR A 39 -5.70 -2.91 13.07
CA TYR A 39 -5.92 -2.19 14.32
C TYR A 39 -5.49 -3.07 15.49
N ASP A 40 -4.51 -2.63 16.27
CA ASP A 40 -4.01 -3.34 17.47
C ASP A 40 -3.66 -4.85 17.27
N GLY A 41 -3.37 -5.26 16.03
CA GLY A 41 -3.07 -6.64 15.68
C GLY A 41 -4.21 -7.40 15.00
N ASP A 42 -5.43 -6.85 15.01
CA ASP A 42 -6.55 -7.36 14.23
C ASP A 42 -6.51 -6.85 12.79
N PRO A 43 -6.62 -7.73 11.78
CA PRO A 43 -6.63 -7.33 10.38
C PRO A 43 -7.92 -6.54 10.09
N ALA A 44 -7.77 -5.25 9.80
CA ALA A 44 -8.86 -4.35 9.42
C ALA A 44 -9.26 -4.57 7.95
N GLY A 45 -8.31 -4.96 7.11
CA GLY A 45 -8.58 -5.31 5.71
C GLY A 45 -7.32 -5.26 4.85
N THR A 46 -7.47 -5.51 3.56
CA THR A 46 -6.35 -5.48 2.61
C THR A 46 -6.79 -4.88 1.29
N LYS A 47 -5.96 -3.99 0.76
CA LYS A 47 -6.21 -3.27 -0.48
C LYS A 47 -5.00 -3.34 -1.38
N SER A 48 -5.22 -3.44 -2.69
CA SER A 48 -4.13 -3.52 -3.67
C SER A 48 -4.28 -2.44 -4.73
N PHE A 49 -3.16 -1.86 -5.15
CA PHE A 49 -3.07 -0.82 -6.16
C PHE A 49 -2.08 -1.22 -7.25
N ASN A 50 -2.46 -0.99 -8.51
CA ASN A 50 -1.61 -1.22 -9.66
C ASN A 50 -0.92 0.10 -10.02
N LEU A 51 0.39 0.17 -9.82
CA LEU A 51 1.23 1.30 -10.18
C LEU A 51 1.78 1.07 -11.59
N HIS A 52 0.91 1.21 -12.59
CA HIS A 52 1.27 1.07 -14.00
C HIS A 52 1.94 2.33 -14.53
N GLY A 53 3.07 2.19 -15.23
CA GLY A 53 3.91 3.27 -15.73
C GLY A 53 4.84 3.89 -14.69
N TYR A 54 4.92 3.32 -13.49
CA TYR A 54 5.82 3.78 -12.44
C TYR A 54 7.17 3.09 -12.58
N THR A 55 8.24 3.88 -12.53
CA THR A 55 9.58 3.32 -12.33
C THR A 55 9.69 2.72 -10.93
N ARG A 56 10.69 1.87 -10.74
CA ARG A 56 10.99 1.29 -9.43
C ARG A 56 11.10 2.36 -8.34
N GLU A 57 11.84 3.43 -8.60
CA GLU A 57 12.09 4.50 -7.62
C GLU A 57 10.80 5.23 -7.24
N GLU A 58 9.91 5.49 -8.22
CA GLU A 58 8.62 6.10 -7.97
C GLU A 58 7.70 5.16 -7.18
N ALA A 59 7.68 3.87 -7.54
CA ALA A 59 6.89 2.87 -6.84
C ALA A 59 7.35 2.69 -5.39
N GLU A 60 8.67 2.64 -5.16
CA GLU A 60 9.28 2.61 -3.84
C GLU A 60 9.01 3.91 -3.06
N ALA A 61 9.01 5.08 -3.71
CA ALA A 61 8.66 6.35 -3.08
C ALA A 61 7.20 6.36 -2.58
N VAL A 62 6.26 5.88 -3.41
CA VAL A 62 4.85 5.73 -3.02
C VAL A 62 4.71 4.72 -1.88
N ALA A 63 5.36 3.56 -1.97
CA ALA A 63 5.29 2.52 -0.93
C ALA A 63 5.87 2.98 0.42
N ARG A 64 6.97 3.74 0.36
CA ARG A 64 7.64 4.29 1.55
C ARG A 64 6.81 5.36 2.24
N ASP A 65 6.04 6.13 1.49
CA ASP A 65 5.23 7.23 2.01
C ASP A 65 3.84 7.27 1.37
N ILE A 66 3.02 6.27 1.68
CA ILE A 66 1.63 6.21 1.22
C ILE A 66 0.79 7.39 1.72
N GLN A 67 1.18 8.02 2.84
CA GLN A 67 0.49 9.17 3.41
C GLN A 67 0.71 10.44 2.58
N ALA A 68 1.86 10.54 1.91
CA ALA A 68 2.11 11.61 0.95
C ALA A 68 1.31 11.47 -0.34
N ASN A 69 0.70 10.30 -0.60
CA ASN A 69 -0.15 10.08 -1.76
C ASN A 69 -1.64 10.27 -1.39
N PRO A 70 -2.25 11.42 -1.71
CA PRO A 70 -3.62 11.72 -1.31
C PRO A 70 -4.65 10.79 -1.94
N PHE A 71 -4.36 10.20 -3.10
CA PHE A 71 -5.23 9.22 -3.74
C PHE A 71 -5.23 7.91 -2.95
N VAL A 72 -4.07 7.42 -2.54
CA VAL A 72 -3.96 6.20 -1.73
C VAL A 72 -4.62 6.38 -0.38
N MET A 73 -4.40 7.52 0.30
CA MET A 73 -5.06 7.84 1.56
C MET A 73 -6.59 7.90 1.41
N LYS A 74 -7.10 8.60 0.40
CA LYS A 74 -8.54 8.68 0.14
C LYS A 74 -9.16 7.29 -0.05
N GLU A 75 -8.51 6.43 -0.80
CA GLU A 75 -9.00 5.06 -1.04
C GLU A 75 -8.91 4.17 0.21
N ILE A 76 -7.94 4.40 1.10
CA ILE A 76 -7.85 3.74 2.41
C ILE A 76 -8.99 4.22 3.31
N ASP A 77 -9.22 5.53 3.37
CA ASP A 77 -10.33 6.12 4.13
C ASP A 77 -11.68 5.59 3.63
N GLU A 78 -11.92 5.60 2.32
CA GLU A 78 -13.16 5.06 1.74
C GLU A 78 -13.33 3.57 2.01
N PHE A 79 -12.24 2.79 2.03
CA PHE A 79 -12.29 1.38 2.39
C PHE A 79 -12.67 1.16 3.86
N LEU A 80 -12.01 1.88 4.78
CA LEU A 80 -12.27 1.77 6.23
C LEU A 80 -13.66 2.27 6.62
N TRP A 81 -14.14 3.33 5.96
CA TRP A 81 -15.48 3.88 6.20
C TRP A 81 -16.58 3.10 5.47
N GLY A 82 -16.27 2.48 4.33
CA GLY A 82 -17.21 1.75 3.49
C GLY A 82 -17.58 0.36 4.00
N GLU A 83 -16.74 -0.29 4.81
CA GLU A 83 -17.07 -1.58 5.46
C GLU A 83 -17.96 -1.42 6.72
N SER A 84 -18.44 -0.22 7.03
CA SER A 84 -19.17 0.06 8.28
C SER A 84 -20.70 -0.11 8.21
N ASP A 85 -21.24 -0.96 7.32
CA ASP A 85 -22.69 -1.29 7.25
C ASP A 85 -23.03 -2.61 7.98
#